data_AF-A0A9D4L0P3-F1
#
_entry.id   AF-A0A9D4L0P3-F1
#
_cell.length_a   1.000
_cell.length_b   1.000
_cell.length_c   1.000
_cell.angle_alpha   90.00
_cell.angle_beta   90.00
_cell.angle_gamma   90.00
#
_symmetry.space_group_name_H-M   'P 1'
#
loop_
_entity.id
_entity.type
_entity.pdbx_description
1 polymer ?
#
loop_
_entity_poly.entity_id
_entity_poly.type
_entity_poly.pdbx_seq_one_letter_code
_entity_poly.pdbx_strand_id
1 'polypeptide(L)'
;MDTDVNQELPESDDPCMATARKGMKRKWTSEENISFMDFFRDEIRTKKMPAGSKIMQSLKILTGRTVAQIRTRVHNIIRDKQKAKKKC
;
A
#
# COMPACT_ATOMS: atom_id res chain seq x y z
N MET A 1 53.43 -7.75 30.39
CA MET A 1 52.22 -8.61 30.40
C MET A 1 51.13 -7.67 29.99
N ASP A 2 50.96 -7.54 28.68
CA ASP A 2 50.18 -6.46 28.09
C ASP A 2 49.05 -7.13 27.34
N THR A 3 47.92 -7.26 28.03
CA THR A 3 46.68 -7.82 27.52
C THR A 3 45.99 -6.77 26.67
N ASP A 4 46.24 -6.79 25.36
CA ASP A 4 45.45 -6.01 24.40
C ASP A 4 44.16 -6.79 24.09
N VAL A 5 43.06 -6.28 24.67
CA VAL A 5 41.69 -6.66 24.32
C VAL A 5 41.42 -6.17 22.91
N ASN A 6 41.58 -7.05 21.93
CA ASN A 6 41.07 -6.79 20.60
C ASN A 6 39.58 -7.13 20.57
N GLN A 7 38.80 -6.05 20.54
CA GLN A 7 37.35 -6.00 20.59
C GLN A 7 36.80 -6.39 19.21
N GLU A 8 36.27 -7.60 19.07
CA GLU A 8 35.59 -8.03 17.85
C GLU A 8 34.33 -7.19 17.64
N LEU A 9 34.38 -6.29 16.64
CA LEU A 9 33.22 -5.62 16.07
C LEU A 9 32.33 -6.67 15.39
N PRO A 10 31.03 -6.78 15.73
CA PRO A 10 30.12 -7.49 14.86
C PRO A 10 29.94 -6.66 13.59
N GLU A 11 30.55 -7.11 12.49
CA GLU A 11 30.21 -6.69 11.13
C GLU A 11 28.72 -6.96 10.94
N SER A 12 27.92 -5.91 11.16
CA SER A 12 26.48 -5.97 11.05
C SER A 12 26.16 -6.19 9.59
N ASP A 13 25.54 -7.33 9.34
CA ASP A 13 24.93 -7.75 8.09
C ASP A 13 23.99 -6.62 7.61
N ASP A 14 24.53 -5.72 6.80
CA ASP A 14 23.78 -4.68 6.10
C ASP A 14 23.54 -5.20 4.68
N PRO A 15 22.48 -5.99 4.42
CA PRO A 15 22.12 -6.33 3.06
C PRO A 15 21.52 -5.09 2.40
N CYS A 16 22.36 -4.13 2.01
CA CYS A 16 22.05 -3.13 1.00
C CYS A 16 22.04 -3.80 -0.39
N MET A 17 21.24 -4.84 -0.53
CA MET A 17 20.92 -5.48 -1.80
C MET A 17 19.66 -4.82 -2.34
N ALA A 18 19.83 -3.65 -2.96
CA ALA A 18 18.85 -3.06 -3.87
C ALA A 18 18.73 -3.94 -5.13
N THR A 19 18.30 -5.19 -4.98
CA THR A 19 17.85 -6.01 -6.10
C THR A 19 16.44 -5.57 -6.42
N ALA A 20 16.28 -4.85 -7.53
CA ALA A 20 14.98 -4.56 -8.12
C ALA A 20 14.32 -5.89 -8.52
N ARG A 21 13.66 -6.56 -7.57
CA ARG A 21 12.89 -7.77 -7.81
C ARG A 21 11.69 -7.41 -8.70
N LYS A 22 11.85 -7.68 -10.00
CA LYS A 22 10.78 -7.65 -10.99
C LYS A 22 9.62 -8.51 -10.48
N GLY A 23 8.55 -7.87 -10.01
CA GLY A 23 7.27 -8.54 -9.72
C GLY A 23 6.75 -8.51 -8.27
N MET A 24 7.45 -7.89 -7.31
CA MET A 24 6.92 -7.79 -5.94
C MET A 24 5.81 -6.73 -5.87
N LYS A 25 4.55 -7.14 -6.09
CA LYS A 25 3.39 -6.25 -5.97
C LYS A 25 3.29 -5.76 -4.51
N ARG A 26 3.48 -4.45 -4.30
CA ARG A 26 3.37 -3.82 -2.99
C ARG A 26 1.97 -4.06 -2.41
N LYS A 27 1.88 -4.85 -1.33
CA LYS A 27 0.63 -5.15 -0.63
C LYS A 27 0.06 -3.86 -0.01
N TRP A 28 -1.26 -3.77 0.07
CA TRP A 28 -1.94 -2.70 0.82
C TRP A 28 -1.80 -2.99 2.30
N THR A 29 -1.29 -2.05 3.07
CA THR A 29 -1.22 -2.18 4.53
C THR A 29 -2.63 -2.02 5.13
N SER A 30 -2.82 -2.50 6.35
CA SER A 30 -4.09 -2.34 7.06
C SER A 30 -4.44 -0.86 7.24
N GLU A 31 -3.45 -0.04 7.58
CA GLU A 31 -3.60 1.41 7.76
C GLU A 31 -4.03 2.10 6.45
N GLU A 32 -3.30 1.85 5.35
CA GLU A 32 -3.68 2.37 4.03
C GLU A 32 -5.10 1.96 3.66
N ASN A 33 -5.49 0.72 3.97
CA ASN A 33 -6.81 0.19 3.63
C ASN A 33 -7.91 0.83 4.48
N ILE A 34 -7.66 1.11 5.77
CA ILE A 34 -8.60 1.83 6.65
C ILE A 34 -8.80 3.25 6.11
N SER A 35 -7.72 4.01 5.89
CA SER A 35 -7.81 5.38 5.36
C SER A 35 -8.46 5.42 3.98
N PHE A 36 -8.15 4.45 3.11
CA PHE A 36 -8.76 4.33 1.79
C PHE A 36 -10.26 4.06 1.90
N MET A 37 -10.68 3.12 2.76
CA MET A 37 -12.09 2.77 2.94
C MET A 37 -12.89 3.93 3.49
N ASP A 38 -12.31 4.72 4.39
CA ASP A 38 -12.94 5.90 4.96
C ASP A 38 -13.08 7.01 3.90
N PHE A 39 -12.00 7.32 3.19
CA PHE A 39 -11.97 8.40 2.20
C PHE A 39 -12.86 8.16 0.98
N PHE A 40 -12.96 6.91 0.51
CA PHE A 40 -13.77 6.51 -0.65
C PHE A 40 -15.08 5.80 -0.26
N ARG A 41 -15.51 5.93 1.00
CA ARG A 41 -16.69 5.23 1.53
C ARG A 41 -17.92 5.48 0.68
N ASP A 42 -18.16 6.73 0.32
CA ASP A 42 -19.34 7.15 -0.44
C ASP A 42 -19.31 6.64 -1.87
N GLU A 43 -18.18 6.72 -2.55
CA GLU A 43 -17.99 6.22 -3.90
C GLU A 43 -18.19 4.70 -3.97
N ILE A 44 -17.64 3.99 -2.98
CA ILE A 44 -17.78 2.54 -2.87
C ILE A 44 -19.23 2.16 -2.57
N ARG A 45 -19.92 2.91 -1.70
CA ARG A 45 -21.34 2.69 -1.37
C ARG A 45 -22.25 2.97 -2.56
N THR A 46 -22.02 4.09 -3.24
CA THR A 46 -22.81 4.52 -4.41
C THR A 46 -22.41 3.79 -5.70
N LYS A 47 -21.36 2.96 -5.65
CA LYS A 47 -20.79 2.25 -6.80
C LYS A 47 -20.37 3.18 -7.93
N LYS A 48 -20.00 4.42 -7.60
CA LYS A 48 -19.53 5.42 -8.56
C LYS A 48 -18.02 5.57 -8.48
N MET A 49 -17.38 5.84 -9.62
CA MET A 49 -15.95 6.09 -9.64
C MET A 49 -15.64 7.49 -9.07
N PRO A 50 -14.63 7.63 -8.20
CA PRO A 50 -14.21 8.93 -7.70
C PRO A 50 -13.68 9.82 -8.81
N ALA A 51 -13.94 11.12 -8.70
CA ALA A 51 -13.35 12.13 -9.56
C ALA A 51 -11.81 12.12 -9.44
N GLY A 52 -11.12 12.47 -10.52
CA GLY A 52 -9.66 12.53 -10.55
C GLY A 52 -9.09 13.45 -9.45
N SER A 53 -9.75 14.57 -9.17
CA SER A 53 -9.40 15.49 -8.09
C SER A 53 -9.41 14.83 -6.71
N LYS A 54 -10.44 14.04 -6.41
CA LYS A 54 -10.55 13.31 -5.14
C LYS A 54 -9.47 12.23 -5.02
N ILE A 55 -9.14 11.55 -6.12
CA ILE A 55 -8.01 10.59 -6.13
C ILE A 55 -6.70 11.31 -5.84
N MET A 56 -6.45 12.48 -6.44
CA MET A 56 -5.24 13.26 -6.16
C MET A 56 -5.16 13.72 -4.70
N GLN A 57 -6.28 14.09 -4.07
CA GLN A 57 -6.31 14.42 -2.64
C GLN A 57 -5.91 13.23 -1.77
N SER A 58 -6.37 12.01 -2.12
CA SER A 58 -6.02 10.80 -1.37
C SER A 58 -4.53 10.44 -1.41
N LEU A 59 -3.76 10.95 -2.38
CA LEU A 59 -2.31 10.72 -2.45
C LEU A 59 -1.55 11.34 -1.27
N LYS A 60 -2.11 12.37 -0.63
CA LYS A 60 -1.53 12.96 0.59
C LYS A 60 -1.53 11.99 1.78
N ILE A 61 -2.49 11.07 1.78
CA ILE A 61 -2.69 10.09 2.86
C ILE A 61 -2.07 8.74 2.45
N LEU A 62 -2.24 8.35 1.19
CA LEU A 62 -1.72 7.11 0.62
C LEU A 62 -0.36 7.38 -0.06
N THR A 63 0.60 7.80 0.75
CA THR A 63 1.95 8.15 0.27
C THR A 63 2.62 6.92 -0.37
N GLY A 64 3.06 7.04 -1.61
CA GLY A 64 3.70 5.94 -2.36
C GLY A 64 2.74 5.10 -3.19
N ARG A 65 1.45 5.48 -3.29
CA ARG A 65 0.51 4.95 -4.29
C ARG A 65 0.37 5.89 -5.47
N THR A 66 0.12 5.33 -6.65
CA THR A 66 -0.18 6.12 -7.85
C THR A 66 -1.69 6.26 -8.04
N VAL A 67 -2.10 7.33 -8.75
CA VAL A 67 -3.51 7.57 -9.14
C VAL A 67 -4.13 6.33 -9.79
N ALA A 68 -3.37 5.65 -10.67
CA ALA A 68 -3.82 4.44 -11.35
C ALA A 68 -4.08 3.30 -10.34
N GLN A 69 -3.18 3.06 -9.39
CA GLN A 69 -3.34 2.02 -8.37
C GLN A 69 -4.58 2.26 -7.51
N ILE A 70 -4.80 3.51 -7.08
CA ILE A 70 -5.97 3.89 -6.28
C ILE A 70 -7.25 3.69 -7.09
N ARG A 71 -7.28 4.16 -8.33
CA ARG A 71 -8.42 3.99 -9.24
C ARG A 71 -8.77 2.52 -9.44
N THR A 72 -7.78 1.69 -9.76
CA THR A 72 -7.96 0.24 -9.92
C THR A 72 -8.46 -0.40 -8.63
N ARG A 73 -7.95 0.03 -7.47
CA ARG A 73 -8.40 -0.50 -6.17
C ARG A 73 -9.86 -0.17 -5.90
N VAL A 74 -10.29 1.07 -6.13
CA VAL A 74 -11.70 1.49 -5.94
C VAL A 74 -12.61 0.67 -6.86
N HIS A 75 -12.24 0.58 -8.14
CA HIS A 75 -12.99 -0.20 -9.13
C HIS A 75 -13.13 -1.67 -8.72
N ASN A 76 -12.05 -2.30 -8.25
CA ASN A 76 -12.07 -3.70 -7.81
C ASN A 76 -12.98 -3.90 -6.61
N ILE A 77 -12.93 -3.01 -5.60
CA ILE A 77 -13.80 -3.12 -4.42
C ILE A 77 -15.28 -2.95 -4.80
N ILE A 78 -15.58 -2.00 -5.68
CA ILE A 78 -16.95 -1.80 -6.19
C ILE A 78 -17.43 -3.06 -6.92
N ARG A 79 -16.60 -3.65 -7.78
CA ARG A 79 -16.90 -4.88 -8.51
C ARG A 79 -17.10 -6.08 -7.58
N ASP A 80 -16.25 -6.23 -6.57
CA ASP A 80 -16.32 -7.35 -5.63
C ASP A 80 -17.57 -7.26 -4.74
N LYS A 81 -17.95 -6.06 -4.29
CA LYS A 81 -19.22 -5.85 -3.58
C LYS A 81 -20.44 -6.16 -4.44
N GLN A 82 -20.38 -5.90 -5.76
CA GLN A 82 -21.45 -6.27 -6.68
C GLN A 82 -21.55 -7.79 -6.85
N LYS A 83 -20.42 -8.51 -6.92
CA LYS A 83 -20.41 -9.97 -6.99
C LYS A 83 -20.94 -10.60 -5.70
N ALA A 84 -20.57 -10.07 -4.53
CA ALA A 84 -21.05 -10.56 -3.25
C ALA A 84 -22.59 -10.48 -3.14
N LYS A 85 -23.21 -9.42 -3.67
CA LYS A 85 -24.68 -9.28 -3.70
C LYS A 85 -25.40 -10.25 -4.65
N LYS A 86 -24.73 -10.82 -5.65
CA LYS A 86 -25.33 -11.76 -6.62
C LYS A 86 -25.30 -13.22 -6.16
N LYS A 87 -24.69 -13.51 -5.01
CA LYS A 87 -24.48 -14.87 -4.51
C LYS A 87 -25.50 -15.30 -3.44
N CYS A 88 -26.58 -14.54 -3.26
CA CYS A 88 -27.73 -14.91 -2.44
C CYS A 88 -28.94 -15.15 -3.34
#